data_AF-A0A3B8VPU5-F1
#
_entry.id   AF-A0A3B8VPU5-F1
#
_cell.length_a   1.000
_cell.length_b   1.000
_cell.length_c   1.000
_cell.angle_alpha   90.00
_cell.angle_beta   90.00
_cell.angle_gamma   90.00
#
_symmetry.space_group_name_H-M   'P 1'
#
loop_
_entity.id
_entity.type
_entity.pdbx_description
1 polymer ?
#
loop_
_entity_poly.entity_id
_entity_poly.type
_entity_poly.pdbx_seq_one_letter_code
_entity_poly.pdbx_strand_id
1 'polypeptide(L)'
;MLRVPRITERSQVADEHGEIFDSITSSRGRVSGPFSVLLNSPETAGRAAHLGAYLRFDSTLPDDQRELAIITAAREFDCDYEWSAHKGLAQQAGVRDEAIEIVANKGTVDSLTSEEATIINYGRELFQDHRVSDFTFDAAKEMFGE
;
A
#
# COMPACT_ATOMS: atom_id res chain seq x y z
N MET A 1 -14.30 12.51 -8.15
CA MET A 1 -15.45 11.84 -8.81
C MET A 1 -14.93 10.68 -9.62
N LEU A 2 -15.59 9.51 -9.58
CA LEU A 2 -15.19 8.35 -10.36
C LEU A 2 -15.33 8.63 -11.86
N ARG A 3 -14.36 8.17 -12.65
CA ARG A 3 -14.29 8.42 -14.11
C ARG A 3 -14.78 7.24 -14.95
N VAL A 4 -14.99 6.08 -14.34
CA VAL A 4 -15.49 4.84 -14.96
C VAL A 4 -16.51 4.16 -14.03
N PRO A 5 -17.35 3.25 -14.56
CA PRO A 5 -18.30 2.48 -13.75
C PRO A 5 -17.62 1.70 -12.63
N ARG A 6 -18.36 1.48 -11.53
CA ARG A 6 -17.93 0.53 -10.50
C ARG A 6 -18.51 -0.85 -10.80
N ILE A 7 -17.65 -1.84 -10.71
CA ILE A 7 -17.99 -3.26 -10.76
C ILE A 7 -17.84 -3.79 -9.34
N THR A 8 -18.95 -4.18 -8.73
CA THR A 8 -18.99 -4.67 -7.33
C THR A 8 -19.70 -6.02 -7.21
N GLU A 9 -20.36 -6.48 -8.26
CA GLU A 9 -21.10 -7.73 -8.32
C GLU A 9 -20.55 -8.65 -9.41
N ARG A 10 -20.52 -9.96 -9.13
CA ARG A 10 -20.01 -10.99 -10.05
C ARG A 10 -20.76 -11.06 -11.38
N SER A 11 -22.02 -10.60 -11.42
CA SER A 11 -22.85 -10.53 -12.64
C SER A 11 -22.49 -9.36 -13.57
N GLN A 12 -21.66 -8.41 -13.10
CA GLN A 12 -21.24 -7.25 -13.89
C GLN A 12 -19.97 -7.51 -14.71
N VAL A 13 -19.35 -8.69 -14.57
CA VAL A 13 -18.22 -9.14 -15.41
C VAL A 13 -18.68 -10.24 -16.35
N ALA A 14 -18.04 -10.34 -17.52
CA ALA A 14 -18.25 -11.46 -18.43
C ALA A 14 -17.86 -12.78 -17.76
N ASP A 15 -18.54 -13.88 -18.13
CA ASP A 15 -18.36 -15.19 -17.48
C ASP A 15 -16.91 -15.68 -17.53
N GLU A 16 -16.19 -15.41 -18.62
CA GLU A 16 -14.77 -15.76 -18.79
C GLU A 16 -13.85 -15.07 -17.76
N HIS A 17 -14.28 -13.96 -17.17
CA HIS A 17 -13.54 -13.22 -16.14
C HIS A 17 -14.06 -13.47 -14.73
N GLY A 18 -14.98 -14.42 -14.57
CA GLY A 18 -15.58 -14.75 -13.30
C GLY A 18 -14.57 -15.13 -12.22
N GLU A 19 -13.61 -15.98 -12.59
CA GLU A 19 -12.58 -16.45 -11.66
C GLU A 19 -11.70 -15.31 -11.13
N ILE A 20 -11.46 -14.27 -11.94
CA ILE A 20 -10.72 -13.08 -11.52
C ILE A 20 -11.50 -12.32 -10.44
N PHE A 21 -12.81 -12.11 -10.65
CA PHE A 21 -13.67 -11.47 -9.66
C PHE A 21 -13.68 -12.25 -8.34
N ASP A 22 -13.79 -13.58 -8.43
CA ASP A 22 -13.85 -14.47 -7.28
C ASP A 22 -12.52 -14.49 -6.51
N SER A 23 -11.38 -14.48 -7.21
CA SER A 23 -10.03 -14.37 -6.62
C SER A 23 -9.83 -13.05 -5.85
N ILE A 24 -10.27 -11.92 -6.42
CA ILE A 24 -10.21 -10.62 -5.75
C ILE A 24 -11.06 -10.64 -4.47
N THR A 25 -12.25 -11.23 -4.55
CA THR A 25 -13.15 -11.38 -3.40
C THR A 25 -12.54 -12.26 -2.32
N SER A 26 -11.95 -13.40 -2.68
CA SER A 26 -11.35 -14.34 -1.73
C SER A 26 -10.20 -13.71 -0.93
N SER A 27 -9.34 -12.92 -1.57
CA SER A 27 -8.20 -12.28 -0.90
C SER A 27 -8.56 -11.06 -0.04
N ARG A 28 -9.70 -10.41 -0.28
CA ARG A 28 -10.04 -9.09 0.31
C ARG A 28 -11.44 -9.03 0.93
N GLY A 29 -12.15 -10.15 0.97
CA GLY A 29 -13.53 -10.29 1.45
C GLY A 29 -14.61 -9.78 0.48
N ARG A 30 -14.33 -8.74 -0.31
CA ARG A 30 -15.24 -8.19 -1.32
C ARG A 30 -14.51 -7.38 -2.38
N VAL A 31 -15.12 -7.25 -3.57
CA VAL A 31 -14.70 -6.25 -4.56
C VAL A 31 -15.12 -4.85 -4.09
N SER A 32 -14.14 -4.02 -3.77
CA SER A 32 -14.35 -2.62 -3.39
C SER A 32 -13.15 -1.76 -3.76
N GLY A 33 -13.24 -0.45 -3.51
CA GLY A 33 -12.11 0.45 -3.70
C GLY A 33 -11.52 0.40 -5.12
N PRO A 34 -10.19 0.38 -5.26
CA PRO A 34 -9.50 0.34 -6.55
C PRO A 34 -9.92 -0.84 -7.41
N PHE A 35 -10.18 -2.01 -6.83
CA PHE A 35 -10.57 -3.19 -7.61
C PHE A 35 -11.95 -3.06 -8.26
N SER A 36 -12.87 -2.32 -7.63
CA SER A 36 -14.15 -2.01 -8.27
C SER A 36 -14.02 -1.11 -9.51
N VAL A 37 -12.88 -0.44 -9.66
CA VAL A 37 -12.54 0.41 -10.81
C VAL A 37 -11.68 -0.37 -11.80
N LEU A 38 -10.65 -1.09 -11.33
CA LEU A 38 -9.73 -1.87 -12.15
C LEU A 38 -10.43 -2.98 -12.94
N LEU A 39 -11.53 -3.53 -12.43
CA LEU A 39 -12.30 -4.58 -13.12
C LEU A 39 -12.93 -4.13 -14.45
N ASN A 40 -12.92 -2.83 -14.78
CA ASN A 40 -13.18 -2.40 -16.16
C ASN A 40 -12.10 -2.92 -17.15
N SER A 41 -10.97 -3.40 -16.64
CA SER A 41 -9.96 -4.21 -17.33
C SER A 41 -9.63 -5.46 -16.48
N PRO A 42 -10.41 -6.56 -16.61
CA PRO A 42 -10.33 -7.72 -15.71
C PRO A 42 -8.93 -8.33 -15.60
N GLU A 43 -8.22 -8.53 -16.72
CA GLU A 43 -6.84 -9.07 -16.69
C GLU A 43 -5.89 -8.19 -15.89
N THR A 44 -6.00 -6.87 -16.00
CA THR A 44 -5.21 -5.92 -15.19
C THR A 44 -5.57 -6.06 -13.71
N ALA A 45 -6.88 -6.14 -13.40
CA ALA A 45 -7.36 -6.28 -12.03
C ALA A 45 -6.84 -7.55 -11.37
N GLY A 46 -6.92 -8.70 -12.06
CA GLY A 46 -6.44 -9.98 -11.53
C GLY A 46 -4.95 -9.97 -11.23
N ARG A 47 -4.13 -9.45 -12.15
CA ARG A 47 -2.67 -9.36 -11.97
C ARG A 47 -2.28 -8.42 -10.83
N ALA A 48 -2.93 -7.26 -10.75
CA ALA A 48 -2.74 -6.31 -9.66
C ALA A 48 -3.18 -6.90 -8.30
N ALA A 49 -4.27 -7.67 -8.30
CA ALA A 49 -4.79 -8.31 -7.09
C ALA A 49 -3.84 -9.36 -6.55
N HIS A 50 -3.27 -10.18 -7.44
CA HIS A 50 -2.29 -11.21 -7.12
C HIS A 50 -1.02 -10.60 -6.54
N LEU A 51 -0.42 -9.61 -7.23
CA LEU A 51 0.76 -8.90 -6.72
C LEU A 51 0.48 -8.25 -5.35
N GLY A 52 -0.66 -7.55 -5.23
CA GLY A 52 -1.03 -6.90 -3.98
C GLY A 52 -1.36 -7.89 -2.86
N ALA A 53 -1.84 -9.10 -3.15
CA ALA A 53 -2.07 -10.13 -2.14
C ALA A 53 -0.74 -10.64 -1.59
N TYR A 54 0.20 -10.99 -2.48
CA TYR A 54 1.54 -11.43 -2.09
C TYR A 54 2.23 -10.37 -1.20
N LEU A 55 2.29 -9.12 -1.65
CA LEU A 55 2.95 -8.04 -0.90
C LEU A 55 2.31 -7.80 0.47
N ARG A 56 0.99 -7.99 0.62
CA ARG A 56 0.26 -7.69 1.85
C ARG A 56 0.13 -8.84 2.84
N PHE A 57 0.08 -10.07 2.36
CA PHE A 57 -0.32 -11.21 3.18
C PHE A 57 0.71 -12.34 3.18
N ASP A 58 1.57 -12.42 2.17
CA ASP A 58 2.52 -13.52 1.98
C ASP A 58 3.99 -13.06 1.98
N SER A 59 4.25 -11.75 2.08
CA SER A 59 5.60 -11.18 2.13
C SER A 59 6.18 -11.19 3.55
N THR A 60 7.48 -10.93 3.65
CA THR A 60 8.26 -11.07 4.89
C THR A 60 8.20 -9.86 5.81
N LEU A 61 7.66 -8.72 5.37
CA LEU A 61 7.63 -7.51 6.16
C LEU A 61 6.59 -7.63 7.30
N PRO A 62 7.00 -7.34 8.56
CA PRO A 62 6.08 -7.16 9.68
C PRO A 62 4.94 -6.17 9.36
N ASP A 63 3.77 -6.39 9.96
CA ASP A 63 2.55 -5.66 9.65
C ASP A 63 2.68 -4.15 9.89
N ASP A 64 3.30 -3.74 10.99
CA ASP A 64 3.55 -2.34 11.34
C ASP A 64 4.43 -1.64 10.30
N GLN A 65 5.53 -2.27 9.93
CA GLN A 65 6.49 -1.73 8.96
C GLN A 65 5.88 -1.64 7.55
N ARG A 66 5.13 -2.68 7.17
CA ARG A 66 4.41 -2.71 5.88
C ARG A 66 3.35 -1.61 5.82
N GLU A 67 2.54 -1.44 6.86
CA GLU A 67 1.52 -0.39 6.91
C GLU A 67 2.15 1.01 6.96
N LEU A 68 3.27 1.19 7.67
CA LEU A 68 4.03 2.45 7.64
C LEU A 68 4.50 2.78 6.22
N ALA A 69 5.10 1.82 5.50
CA ALA A 69 5.51 2.01 4.11
C ALA A 69 4.33 2.35 3.19
N ILE A 70 3.16 1.70 3.39
CA ILE A 70 1.94 1.99 2.62
C ILE A 70 1.46 3.42 2.85
N ILE A 71 1.34 3.87 4.10
CA ILE A 71 0.86 5.24 4.38
C ILE A 71 1.88 6.30 3.95
N THR A 72 3.19 5.99 3.99
CA THR A 72 4.23 6.85 3.41
C THR A 72 4.01 7.01 1.90
N ALA A 73 3.88 5.90 1.16
CA ALA A 73 3.61 5.96 -0.28
C ALA A 73 2.31 6.70 -0.58
N ALA A 74 1.23 6.40 0.15
CA ALA A 74 -0.05 7.07 0.00
C ALA A 74 0.07 8.59 0.17
N ARG A 75 0.86 9.04 1.15
CA ARG A 75 1.07 10.47 1.38
C ARG A 75 1.97 11.12 0.33
N GLU A 76 3.00 10.44 -0.16
CA GLU A 76 3.87 10.99 -1.20
C GLU A 76 3.15 11.19 -2.54
N PHE A 77 2.12 10.40 -2.82
CA PHE A 77 1.25 10.58 -3.99
C PHE A 77 -0.01 11.43 -3.72
N ASP A 78 -0.19 11.98 -2.50
CA ASP A 78 -1.43 12.64 -2.08
C ASP A 78 -2.69 11.78 -2.37
N CYS A 79 -2.58 10.48 -2.13
CA CYS A 79 -3.63 9.51 -2.37
C CYS A 79 -4.57 9.41 -1.16
N ASP A 80 -5.59 10.28 -1.11
CA ASP A 80 -6.56 10.34 0.00
C ASP A 80 -7.25 9.00 0.28
N TYR A 81 -7.52 8.20 -0.77
CA TYR A 81 -8.19 6.92 -0.61
C TYR A 81 -7.30 5.92 0.14
N GLU A 82 -6.07 5.70 -0.32
CA GLU A 82 -5.13 4.78 0.32
C GLU A 82 -4.78 5.25 1.73
N TRP A 83 -4.55 6.56 1.91
CA TRP A 83 -4.32 7.14 3.23
C TRP A 83 -5.47 6.84 4.21
N SER A 84 -6.71 7.10 3.79
CA SER A 84 -7.89 6.87 4.63
C SER A 84 -8.13 5.39 4.91
N ALA A 85 -7.83 4.51 3.94
CA ALA A 85 -7.98 3.07 4.10
C ALA A 85 -6.92 2.46 5.04
N HIS A 86 -5.70 3.00 5.02
CA HIS A 86 -4.55 2.40 5.68
C HIS A 86 -4.12 3.08 6.99
N LYS A 87 -4.45 4.36 7.24
CA LYS A 87 -4.10 5.03 8.51
C LYS A 87 -4.59 4.24 9.74
N GLY A 88 -5.84 3.78 9.72
CA GLY A 88 -6.40 2.99 10.82
C GLY A 88 -5.77 1.60 10.94
N LEU A 89 -5.34 1.02 9.82
CA LEU A 89 -4.64 -0.27 9.80
C LEU A 89 -3.22 -0.14 10.36
N ALA A 90 -2.50 0.93 10.01
CA ALA A 90 -1.20 1.26 10.59
C ALA A 90 -1.27 1.39 12.12
N GLN A 91 -2.29 2.10 12.64
CA GLN A 91 -2.51 2.20 14.09
C GLN A 91 -2.77 0.83 14.72
N GLN A 92 -3.62 -0.01 14.10
CA GLN A 92 -3.93 -1.34 14.60
C GLN A 92 -2.72 -2.29 14.55
N ALA A 93 -1.84 -2.12 13.57
CA ALA A 93 -0.61 -2.89 13.42
C ALA A 93 0.47 -2.48 14.43
N GLY A 94 0.33 -1.32 15.08
CA GLY A 94 1.25 -0.84 16.12
C GLY A 94 2.18 0.29 15.69
N VAL A 95 1.97 0.88 14.51
CA VAL A 95 2.70 2.09 14.10
C VAL A 95 2.41 3.22 15.08
N ARG A 96 3.47 3.86 15.60
CA ARG A 96 3.32 4.93 16.58
C ARG A 96 2.58 6.12 15.97
N ASP A 97 1.65 6.71 16.73
CA ASP A 97 0.90 7.89 16.29
C ASP A 97 1.81 9.05 15.87
N GLU A 98 2.99 9.17 16.50
CA GLU A 98 4.03 10.13 16.13
C GLU A 98 4.55 9.94 14.70
N ALA A 99 4.84 8.69 14.30
CA ALA A 99 5.28 8.37 12.94
C ALA A 99 4.17 8.65 11.92
N ILE A 100 2.92 8.29 12.25
CA ILE A 100 1.75 8.58 11.39
C ILE A 100 1.58 10.09 11.20
N GLU A 101 1.73 10.88 12.25
CA GLU A 101 1.60 12.34 12.18
C GLU A 101 2.76 12.97 11.38
N ILE A 102 3.99 12.46 11.54
CA ILE A 102 5.13 12.88 10.73
C ILE A 102 4.93 12.57 9.25
N VAL A 103 4.40 11.38 8.92
CA VAL A 103 4.04 11.06 7.54
C VAL A 103 2.96 12.04 7.07
N ALA A 104 1.85 12.17 7.81
CA ALA A 104 0.71 13.01 7.43
C ALA A 104 1.12 14.46 7.08
N ASN A 105 2.02 15.04 7.86
CA ASN A 105 2.45 16.42 7.70
C ASN A 105 3.75 16.58 6.91
N LYS A 106 4.33 15.49 6.38
CA LYS A 106 5.66 15.48 5.75
C LYS A 106 6.74 16.12 6.65
N GLY A 107 6.69 15.83 7.96
CA GLY A 107 7.61 16.34 8.98
C GLY A 107 8.99 15.68 8.96
N THR A 108 9.94 16.18 9.76
CA THR A 108 11.26 15.54 9.93
C THR A 108 11.14 14.25 10.74
N VAL A 109 12.08 13.33 10.55
CA VAL A 109 12.07 12.01 11.20
C VAL A 109 12.97 11.95 12.45
N ASP A 110 13.43 13.12 12.93
CA ASP A 110 14.47 13.21 13.97
C ASP A 110 14.02 12.62 15.32
N SER A 111 12.71 12.59 15.58
CA SER A 111 12.11 12.02 16.79
C SER A 111 11.66 10.56 16.64
N LEU A 112 11.86 9.98 15.45
CA LEU A 112 11.43 8.61 15.17
C LEU A 112 12.48 7.58 15.58
N THR A 113 12.06 6.31 15.68
CA THR A 113 13.05 5.22 15.80
C THR A 113 13.86 5.14 14.52
N SER A 114 15.05 4.55 14.58
CA SER A 114 15.88 4.29 13.39
C SER A 114 15.11 3.49 12.33
N GLU A 115 14.24 2.60 12.77
CA GLU A 115 13.46 1.71 11.91
C GLU A 115 12.38 2.49 11.14
N GLU A 116 11.58 3.30 11.86
CA GLU A 116 10.54 4.15 11.26
C GLU A 116 11.16 5.21 10.32
N ALA A 117 12.24 5.86 10.77
CA ALA A 117 12.96 6.86 9.98
C ALA A 117 13.48 6.26 8.67
N THR A 118 14.03 5.03 8.72
CA THR A 118 14.52 4.33 7.52
C THR A 118 13.39 4.06 6.52
N ILE A 119 12.26 3.53 6.98
CA ILE A 119 11.10 3.23 6.11
C ILE A 119 10.57 4.53 5.46
N ILE A 120 10.40 5.58 6.25
CA ILE A 120 9.86 6.86 5.77
C ILE A 120 10.82 7.53 4.78
N ASN A 121 12.12 7.60 5.11
CA ASN A 121 13.12 8.19 4.22
C ASN A 121 13.27 7.39 2.93
N TYR A 122 13.25 6.05 3.00
CA TYR A 122 13.31 5.21 1.80
C TYR A 122 12.16 5.54 0.85
N GLY A 123 10.93 5.62 1.37
CA GLY A 123 9.75 6.02 0.60
C GLY A 123 9.88 7.42 0.01
N ARG A 124 10.29 8.41 0.82
CA ARG A 124 10.46 9.80 0.37
C ARG A 124 11.51 9.94 -0.72
N GLU A 125 12.70 9.39 -0.54
CA GLU A 125 13.78 9.42 -1.53
C GLU A 125 13.36 8.70 -2.83
N LEU A 126 12.71 7.53 -2.71
CA LEU A 126 12.23 6.78 -3.87
C LEU A 126 11.20 7.58 -4.70
N PHE A 127 10.24 8.24 -4.04
CA PHE A 127 9.13 8.91 -4.73
C PHE A 127 9.42 10.36 -5.11
N GLN A 128 10.21 11.10 -4.32
CA GLN A 128 10.53 12.51 -4.57
C GLN A 128 11.80 12.67 -5.41
N ASP A 129 12.86 11.93 -5.07
CA ASP A 129 14.17 12.07 -5.71
C ASP A 129 14.38 11.05 -6.83
N HIS A 130 13.49 10.07 -6.95
CA HIS A 130 13.58 8.94 -7.89
C HIS A 130 14.89 8.15 -7.74
N ARG A 131 15.50 8.23 -6.56
CA ARG A 131 16.74 7.56 -6.21
C ARG A 131 16.82 7.47 -4.70
N VAL A 132 17.05 6.27 -4.19
CA VAL A 132 17.42 6.04 -2.79
C VAL A 132 18.93 6.21 -2.66
N SER A 133 19.36 6.95 -1.64
CA SER A 133 20.75 7.15 -1.28
C SER A 133 21.38 5.84 -0.75
N ASP A 134 22.69 5.71 -0.89
CA ASP A 134 23.41 4.53 -0.39
C ASP A 134 23.23 4.39 1.14
N PHE A 135 23.22 5.51 1.86
CA PHE A 135 22.97 5.54 3.31
C PHE A 135 21.61 4.93 3.68
N THR A 136 20.53 5.39 3.04
CA THR A 136 19.17 4.92 3.33
C THR A 136 18.98 3.47 2.85
N PHE A 137 19.59 3.10 1.72
CA PHE A 137 19.56 1.73 1.22
C PHE A 137 20.29 0.75 2.15
N ASP A 138 21.50 1.10 2.60
CA ASP A 138 22.30 0.25 3.49
C ASP A 138 21.60 0.04 4.84
N ALA A 139 20.97 1.09 5.40
CA ALA A 139 20.16 0.98 6.60
C ALA A 139 18.97 0.02 6.41
N ALA A 140 18.23 0.15 5.30
CA ALA A 140 17.12 -0.76 4.99
C ALA A 140 17.60 -2.21 4.79
N LYS A 141 18.75 -2.39 4.14
CA LYS A 141 19.37 -3.71 3.93
C LYS A 141 19.82 -4.36 5.24
N GLU A 142 20.39 -3.59 6.16
CA GLU A 142 20.75 -4.09 7.50
C GLU A 142 19.53 -4.59 8.27
N MET A 143 18.39 -3.90 8.12
CA MET A 143 17.14 -4.27 8.77
C MET A 143 16.42 -5.46 8.12
N PHE A 144 16.40 -5.54 6.79
CA PHE A 144 15.50 -6.44 6.04
C PHE A 144 16.19 -7.52 5.20
N GLY A 145 17.50 -7.42 4.96
CA GLY A 145 18.22 -8.31 4.05
C GLY A 145 18.07 -7.93 2.57
N GLU A 146 18.33 -8.91 1.68
CA GLU A 146 18.16 -8.81 0.21
C GLU A 146 16.87 -9.45 -0.27
#